data_AF-A0A7S0DXK1-F1
#
_entry.id   AF-A0A7S0DXK1-F1
#
_cell.length_a   1.000
_cell.length_b   1.000
_cell.length_c   1.000
_cell.angle_alpha   90.00
_cell.angle_beta   90.00
_cell.angle_gamma   90.00
#
_symmetry.space_group_name_H-M   'P 1'
#
loop_
_entity.id
_entity.type
_entity.pdbx_description
1 polymer ?
#
loop_
_entity_poly.entity_id
_entity_poly.type
_entity_poly.pdbx_seq_one_letter_code
_entity_poly.pdbx_strand_id
1 'polypeptide(L)'
;PIDSTIKVVCDIGYRPVGNPSSREMMVKCTSTCTFNVTEACRPIFCNSSTIQNANVIAERNTSLIEHNSKVVVFCNHGYHVSETSACNTSYEMYCYDGNFASDKRCIPITPSDCGCGIGQCKPYQLNTGEVQVSPDVTISHGSLVRV
;
A
#
# COMPACT_ATOMS: atom_id res chain seq x y z
N PRO A 1 -15.01 42.56 -12.38
CA PRO A 1 -15.66 43.68 -11.67
C PRO A 1 -15.46 43.52 -10.15
N ILE A 2 -15.58 44.57 -9.34
CA ILE A 2 -15.70 44.35 -7.89
C ILE A 2 -16.91 43.43 -7.66
N ASP A 3 -16.75 42.47 -6.75
CA ASP A 3 -17.71 41.42 -6.45
C ASP A 3 -17.95 40.36 -7.53
N SER A 4 -17.26 40.42 -8.68
CA SER A 4 -17.32 39.34 -9.66
C SER A 4 -16.66 38.07 -9.11
N THR A 5 -17.25 36.92 -9.42
CA THR A 5 -16.71 35.62 -9.04
C THR A 5 -16.05 34.93 -10.23
N ILE A 6 -14.99 34.19 -9.97
CA ILE A 6 -14.36 33.29 -10.95
C ILE A 6 -14.32 31.87 -10.37
N LYS A 7 -14.36 30.89 -11.26
CA LYS A 7 -14.20 29.48 -10.90
C LYS A 7 -12.72 29.12 -10.90
N VAL A 8 -12.24 28.62 -9.79
CA VAL A 8 -10.91 28.01 -9.65
C VAL A 8 -11.09 26.50 -9.61
N VAL A 9 -10.30 25.79 -10.42
CA VAL A 9 -10.25 24.34 -10.44
C VAL A 9 -8.86 23.92 -9.97
N CYS A 10 -8.79 23.19 -8.87
CA CYS A 10 -7.55 22.63 -8.37
C CYS A 10 -7.14 21.41 -9.20
N ASP A 11 -5.83 21.27 -9.40
CA ASP A 11 -5.25 20.11 -10.07
C ASP A 11 -5.51 18.81 -9.29
N ILE A 12 -5.32 17.66 -9.96
CA ILE A 12 -5.38 16.35 -9.30
C ILE A 12 -4.32 16.30 -8.20
N GLY A 13 -4.69 15.76 -7.02
CA GLY A 13 -3.84 15.80 -5.84
C GLY A 13 -3.96 17.09 -5.02
N TYR A 14 -4.82 18.03 -5.43
CA TYR A 14 -5.12 19.25 -4.70
C TYR A 14 -6.62 19.43 -4.48
N ARG A 15 -6.99 20.16 -3.42
CA ARG A 15 -8.37 20.51 -3.11
C ARG A 15 -8.52 21.97 -2.65
N PRO A 16 -9.68 22.59 -2.90
CA PRO A 16 -10.02 23.89 -2.36
C PRO A 16 -9.90 23.95 -0.84
N VAL A 17 -9.35 25.05 -0.33
CA VAL A 17 -9.33 25.31 1.11
C VAL A 17 -10.78 25.45 1.60
N GLY A 18 -11.16 24.63 2.59
CA GLY A 18 -12.51 24.61 3.17
C GLY A 18 -13.54 23.77 2.41
N ASN A 19 -13.21 23.20 1.25
CA ASN A 19 -14.08 22.26 0.54
C ASN A 19 -13.27 21.09 -0.06
N PRO A 20 -12.94 20.07 0.75
CA PRO A 20 -12.12 18.93 0.30
C PRO A 20 -12.86 17.96 -0.64
N SER A 21 -14.20 18.07 -0.74
CA SER A 21 -15.04 17.13 -1.49
C SER A 21 -15.14 17.46 -2.98
N SER A 22 -14.80 18.69 -3.39
CA SER A 22 -14.81 19.16 -4.78
C SER A 22 -13.41 19.59 -5.21
N ARG A 23 -13.12 19.58 -6.52
CA ARG A 23 -11.92 20.24 -7.06
C ARG A 23 -12.17 21.71 -7.39
N GLU A 24 -13.42 22.15 -7.32
CA GLU A 24 -13.82 23.48 -7.77
C GLU A 24 -14.23 24.36 -6.60
N MET A 25 -13.87 25.64 -6.68
CA MET A 25 -14.38 26.69 -5.80
C MET A 25 -14.62 27.99 -6.56
N MET A 26 -15.52 28.81 -6.03
CA MET A 26 -15.72 30.18 -6.52
C MET A 26 -14.94 31.14 -5.62
N VAL A 27 -14.12 31.99 -6.24
CA VAL A 27 -13.40 33.06 -5.54
C VAL A 27 -13.92 34.41 -6.02
N LYS A 28 -13.94 35.39 -5.13
CA LYS A 28 -14.57 36.69 -5.34
C LYS A 28 -13.51 37.78 -5.41
N CYS A 29 -13.60 38.65 -6.42
CA CYS A 29 -12.79 39.87 -6.51
C CYS A 29 -13.31 40.90 -5.51
N THR A 30 -12.44 41.42 -4.65
CA THR A 30 -12.77 42.36 -3.58
C THR A 30 -12.61 43.82 -4.05
N SER A 31 -13.09 44.76 -3.23
CA SER A 31 -12.89 46.20 -3.46
C SER A 31 -11.42 46.64 -3.39
N THR A 32 -10.55 45.81 -2.80
CA THR A 32 -9.10 46.04 -2.73
C THR A 32 -8.33 45.46 -3.93
N CYS A 33 -9.04 45.08 -5.00
CA CYS A 33 -8.46 44.48 -6.21
C CYS A 33 -7.69 43.18 -5.93
N THR A 34 -8.13 42.41 -4.93
CA THR A 34 -7.57 41.09 -4.58
C THR A 34 -8.67 40.03 -4.62
N PHE A 35 -8.30 38.75 -4.61
CA PHE A 35 -9.28 37.68 -4.36
C PHE A 35 -9.50 37.50 -2.87
N ASN A 36 -10.71 37.08 -2.47
CA ASN A 36 -11.08 36.79 -1.08
C ASN A 36 -10.42 35.52 -0.50
N VAL A 37 -9.37 35.01 -1.15
CA VAL A 37 -8.59 33.84 -0.73
C VAL A 37 -7.11 34.16 -0.87
N THR A 38 -6.31 33.74 0.10
CA THR A 38 -4.84 33.84 0.05
C THR A 38 -4.22 32.57 -0.53
N GLU A 39 -4.87 31.43 -0.31
CA GLU A 39 -4.49 30.12 -0.81
C GLU A 39 -5.77 29.42 -1.29
N ALA A 40 -5.86 29.13 -2.58
CA ALA A 40 -7.05 28.51 -3.16
C ALA A 40 -7.00 26.99 -3.02
N CYS A 41 -5.84 26.37 -3.29
CA CYS A 41 -5.69 24.92 -3.39
C CYS A 41 -4.59 24.42 -2.45
N ARG A 42 -4.89 23.33 -1.71
CA ARG A 42 -3.94 22.62 -0.85
C ARG A 42 -3.75 21.18 -1.31
N PRO A 43 -2.55 20.61 -1.12
CA PRO A 43 -2.32 19.21 -1.43
C PRO A 43 -3.22 18.32 -0.56
N ILE A 44 -3.63 17.19 -1.12
CA ILE A 44 -4.25 16.10 -0.36
C ILE A 44 -3.27 14.94 -0.24
N PHE A 45 -3.34 14.26 0.89
CA PHE A 45 -2.43 13.18 1.23
C PHE A 45 -3.20 11.88 1.37
N CYS A 46 -2.62 10.79 0.89
CA CYS A 46 -3.18 9.47 1.10
C CYS A 46 -2.99 9.03 2.55
N ASN A 47 -4.03 8.44 3.13
CA ASN A 47 -4.00 7.94 4.49
C ASN A 47 -3.54 6.48 4.52
N SER A 48 -2.30 6.22 4.92
CA SER A 48 -1.74 4.86 5.02
C SER A 48 -2.46 3.98 6.03
N SER A 49 -3.13 4.56 7.02
CA SER A 49 -3.91 3.82 8.03
C SER A 49 -5.13 3.09 7.45
N THR A 50 -5.51 3.40 6.21
CA THR A 50 -6.56 2.66 5.47
C THR A 50 -6.10 1.26 5.04
N ILE A 51 -4.79 1.03 4.97
CA ILE A 51 -4.19 -0.25 4.60
C ILE A 51 -4.03 -1.10 5.86
N GLN A 52 -4.81 -2.18 5.93
CA GLN A 52 -4.86 -3.04 7.10
C GLN A 52 -3.74 -4.10 7.10
N ASN A 53 -3.30 -4.50 8.30
CA ASN A 53 -2.32 -5.57 8.51
C ASN A 53 -1.01 -5.37 7.75
N ALA A 54 -0.58 -4.12 7.59
CA ALA A 54 0.63 -3.78 6.87
C ALA A 54 1.35 -2.59 7.51
N ASN A 55 2.63 -2.47 7.20
CA ASN A 55 3.43 -1.28 7.37
C ASN A 55 3.66 -0.64 6.00
N VAL A 56 3.49 0.68 5.91
CA VAL A 56 3.63 1.44 4.67
C VAL A 56 4.85 2.34 4.78
N ILE A 57 5.77 2.20 3.84
CA ILE A 57 6.99 3.03 3.78
C ILE A 57 6.91 3.87 2.51
N ALA A 58 6.88 5.20 2.69
CA ALA A 58 6.96 6.14 1.59
C ALA A 58 8.42 6.28 1.14
N GLU A 59 8.66 6.35 -0.17
CA GLU A 59 10.00 6.43 -0.75
C GLU A 59 10.82 7.63 -0.23
N ARG A 60 10.13 8.74 0.08
CA ARG A 60 10.76 9.97 0.61
C ARG A 60 10.86 10.02 2.14
N ASN A 61 10.52 8.94 2.85
CA ASN A 61 10.46 8.90 4.33
C ASN A 61 9.67 10.07 4.96
N THR A 62 8.63 10.55 4.26
CA THR A 62 7.71 11.58 4.76
C THR A 62 6.51 10.94 5.43
N SER A 63 6.00 11.57 6.49
CA SER A 63 4.74 11.16 7.14
C SER A 63 3.51 11.49 6.30
N LEU A 64 3.64 12.39 5.34
CA LEU A 64 2.60 12.81 4.41
C LEU A 64 2.91 12.26 3.02
N ILE A 65 1.95 11.53 2.45
CA ILE A 65 2.10 10.82 1.18
C ILE A 65 1.30 11.59 0.12
N GLU A 66 1.99 12.39 -0.67
CA GLU A 66 1.41 13.23 -1.71
C GLU A 66 0.94 12.42 -2.92
N HIS A 67 0.07 13.02 -3.72
CA HIS A 67 -0.29 12.48 -5.03
C HIS A 67 0.96 12.10 -5.88
N ASN A 68 0.89 10.97 -6.58
CA ASN A 68 1.95 10.33 -7.36
C ASN A 68 3.15 9.84 -6.54
N SER A 69 3.11 9.94 -5.21
CA SER A 69 4.12 9.28 -4.38
C SER A 69 3.96 7.76 -4.47
N LYS A 70 5.08 7.09 -4.73
CA LYS A 70 5.20 5.65 -4.65
C LYS A 70 5.45 5.24 -3.20
N VAL A 71 4.80 4.17 -2.78
CA VAL A 71 5.02 3.56 -1.45
C VAL A 71 5.22 2.06 -1.60
N VAL A 72 5.99 1.50 -0.66
CA VAL A 72 6.13 0.05 -0.52
C VAL A 72 5.33 -0.37 0.70
N VAL A 73 4.43 -1.33 0.49
CA VAL A 73 3.60 -1.92 1.54
C VAL A 73 4.23 -3.25 1.93
N PHE A 74 4.46 -3.45 3.22
CA PHE A 74 4.94 -4.68 3.82
C PHE A 74 3.84 -5.28 4.68
N CYS A 75 3.36 -6.46 4.32
CA CYS A 75 2.39 -7.19 5.14
C CYS A 75 3.02 -7.58 6.47
N ASN A 76 2.23 -7.47 7.53
CA ASN A 76 2.62 -7.86 8.87
C ASN A 76 2.86 -9.37 8.94
N HIS A 77 3.61 -9.81 9.94
CA HIS A 77 3.83 -11.23 10.19
C HIS A 77 2.49 -12.00 10.28
N GLY A 78 2.38 -13.12 9.56
CA GLY A 78 1.14 -13.89 9.44
C GLY A 78 0.23 -13.48 8.28
N TYR A 79 0.62 -12.49 7.47
CA TYR A 79 -0.11 -12.02 6.30
C TYR A 79 0.75 -12.05 5.03
N HIS A 80 0.11 -12.20 3.88
CA HIS A 80 0.73 -12.15 2.54
C HIS A 80 -0.13 -11.34 1.58
N VAL A 81 0.44 -11.03 0.41
CA VAL A 81 -0.23 -10.26 -0.64
C VAL A 81 -1.25 -11.12 -1.36
N SER A 82 -2.50 -10.65 -1.37
CA SER A 82 -3.60 -11.30 -2.10
C SER A 82 -3.22 -11.60 -3.55
N GLU A 83 -3.63 -12.77 -4.04
CA GLU A 83 -3.48 -13.23 -5.42
C GLU A 83 -2.07 -13.59 -5.89
N THR A 84 -1.10 -13.70 -4.98
CA THR A 84 0.23 -14.22 -5.35
C THR A 84 0.39 -15.68 -4.93
N SER A 85 0.51 -16.58 -5.90
CA SER A 85 0.98 -17.96 -5.69
C SER A 85 2.41 -18.03 -5.14
N ALA A 86 3.09 -16.89 -5.04
CA ALA A 86 4.44 -16.71 -4.54
C ALA A 86 4.53 -16.30 -3.06
N CYS A 87 3.40 -16.13 -2.36
CA CYS A 87 3.38 -15.68 -0.96
C CYS A 87 4.23 -14.45 -0.68
N ASN A 88 4.17 -13.49 -1.60
CA ASN A 88 4.87 -12.24 -1.45
C ASN A 88 4.38 -11.54 -0.18
N THR A 89 5.30 -10.95 0.57
CA THR A 89 4.98 -10.17 1.78
C THR A 89 5.03 -8.68 1.53
N SER A 90 5.31 -8.25 0.30
CA SER A 90 5.35 -6.84 -0.06
C SER A 90 4.84 -6.57 -1.47
N TYR A 91 4.36 -5.35 -1.68
CA TYR A 91 3.96 -4.84 -2.98
C TYR A 91 4.09 -3.31 -3.02
N GLU A 92 4.19 -2.79 -4.22
CA GLU A 92 4.26 -1.35 -4.47
C GLU A 92 2.88 -0.82 -4.84
N MET A 93 2.60 0.42 -4.45
CA MET A 93 1.40 1.13 -4.86
C MET A 93 1.64 2.64 -4.93
N TYR A 94 0.70 3.36 -5.52
CA TYR A 94 0.77 4.80 -5.71
C TYR A 94 -0.38 5.50 -4.98
N CYS A 95 -0.07 6.67 -4.42
CA CYS A 95 -1.09 7.59 -3.92
C CYS A 95 -1.72 8.34 -5.11
N TYR A 96 -3.02 8.16 -5.32
CA TYR A 96 -3.77 8.83 -6.37
C TYR A 96 -4.91 9.65 -5.79
N ASP A 97 -4.83 10.97 -5.92
CA ASP A 97 -5.88 11.90 -5.52
C ASP A 97 -6.43 11.63 -4.10
N GLY A 98 -5.52 11.46 -3.14
CA GLY A 98 -5.83 11.21 -1.72
C GLY A 98 -6.21 9.77 -1.38
N ASN A 99 -6.21 8.87 -2.36
CA ASN A 99 -6.56 7.47 -2.15
C ASN A 99 -5.47 6.51 -2.66
N PHE A 100 -5.36 5.37 -2.01
CA PHE A 100 -4.53 4.27 -2.46
C PHE A 100 -5.34 3.37 -3.40
N ALA A 101 -4.98 3.35 -4.68
CA ALA A 101 -5.65 2.50 -5.68
C ALA A 101 -4.84 1.22 -5.89
N SER A 102 -5.32 0.09 -5.35
CA SER A 102 -4.74 -1.23 -5.55
C SER A 102 -5.74 -2.31 -5.18
N ASP A 103 -5.85 -3.35 -6.01
CA ASP A 103 -6.64 -4.55 -5.69
C ASP A 103 -5.88 -5.50 -4.73
N LYS A 104 -4.57 -5.27 -4.57
CA LYS A 104 -3.73 -6.02 -3.64
C LYS A 104 -4.01 -5.59 -2.20
N ARG A 105 -4.07 -6.57 -1.31
CA ARG A 105 -4.28 -6.41 0.13
C ARG A 105 -3.49 -7.45 0.91
N CYS A 106 -3.18 -7.16 2.17
CA CYS A 106 -2.57 -8.13 3.07
C CYS A 106 -3.66 -9.05 3.65
N ILE A 107 -3.65 -10.31 3.26
CA ILE A 107 -4.59 -11.35 3.72
C ILE A 107 -3.88 -12.35 4.64
N PRO A 108 -4.57 -12.97 5.59
CA PRO A 108 -3.97 -13.98 6.46
C PRO A 108 -3.38 -15.12 5.65
N ILE A 109 -2.24 -15.63 6.09
CA ILE A 109 -1.64 -16.82 5.50
C ILE A 109 -2.43 -18.05 5.94
N THR A 110 -2.91 -18.83 4.97
CA THR A 110 -3.58 -20.13 5.20
C THR A 110 -2.72 -21.29 4.68
N PRO A 111 -2.96 -22.54 5.15
CA PRO A 111 -2.21 -23.71 4.71
C PRO A 111 -2.25 -23.99 3.20
N SER A 112 -3.25 -23.45 2.49
CA SER A 112 -3.43 -23.60 1.04
C SER A 112 -2.80 -22.49 0.21
N ASP A 113 -2.37 -21.37 0.82
CA ASP A 113 -1.88 -20.20 0.08
C ASP A 113 -0.43 -20.35 -0.35
N CYS A 114 0.41 -20.80 0.59
CA CYS A 114 1.82 -21.06 0.38
C CYS A 114 2.03 -22.56 0.45
N GLY A 115 2.35 -23.20 -0.69
CA GLY A 115 2.84 -24.58 -0.68
C GLY A 115 3.92 -24.75 0.40
N CYS A 116 4.02 -25.95 0.99
CA CYS A 116 4.74 -26.23 2.24
C CYS A 116 5.91 -25.26 2.49
N GLY A 117 5.75 -24.36 3.46
CA GLY A 117 6.70 -23.26 3.69
C GLY A 117 6.30 -22.29 4.79
N ILE A 118 5.42 -22.70 5.71
CA ILE A 118 4.87 -21.81 6.75
C ILE A 118 5.16 -22.41 8.13
N GLY A 119 6.34 -22.06 8.66
CA GLY A 119 6.87 -22.46 9.95
C GLY A 119 8.40 -22.38 9.95
N GLN A 120 9.05 -22.15 11.10
CA GLN A 120 10.51 -22.27 11.19
C GLN A 120 10.93 -23.69 10.80
N CYS A 121 12.03 -23.82 10.04
CA CYS A 121 12.63 -25.13 9.72
C CYS A 121 12.89 -25.91 11.02
N LYS A 122 12.24 -27.07 11.19
CA LYS A 122 12.56 -28.00 12.28
C LYS A 122 13.48 -29.10 11.74
N PRO A 123 14.55 -29.48 12.45
CA PRO A 123 15.33 -30.66 12.10
C PRO A 123 14.44 -31.90 12.24
N TYR A 124 14.28 -32.68 11.16
CA TYR A 124 13.61 -33.97 11.20
C TYR A 124 14.60 -35.01 11.73
N GLN A 125 14.29 -35.66 12.85
CA GLN A 125 15.08 -36.79 13.35
C GLN A 125 14.50 -38.06 12.71
N LEU A 126 15.22 -38.63 11.75
CA LEU A 126 14.91 -39.91 11.10
C LEU A 126 15.01 -41.06 12.11
N ASN A 127 14.01 -41.20 12.98
CA ASN A 127 13.82 -42.44 13.71
C ASN A 127 12.62 -43.14 13.07
N THR A 128 12.95 -44.08 12.18
CA THR A 128 12.09 -45.10 11.54
C THR A 128 11.23 -44.67 10.34
N GLY A 129 11.71 -44.98 9.13
CA GLY A 129 10.90 -45.06 7.91
C GLY A 129 11.33 -44.07 6.80
N GLU A 130 11.81 -44.60 5.67
CA GLU A 130 12.17 -43.84 4.48
C GLU A 130 10.93 -43.13 3.88
N VAL A 131 11.12 -41.89 3.44
CA VAL A 131 10.07 -41.12 2.78
C VAL A 131 10.43 -40.92 1.33
N GLN A 132 9.52 -41.32 0.45
CA GLN A 132 9.62 -41.12 -0.99
C GLN A 132 9.24 -39.67 -1.33
N VAL A 133 10.21 -38.77 -1.24
CA VAL A 133 10.18 -37.51 -2.01
C VAL A 133 10.52 -37.82 -3.47
N SER A 134 9.90 -37.08 -4.38
CA SER A 134 9.99 -37.16 -5.87
C SER A 134 11.32 -37.74 -6.42
N PRO A 135 11.29 -38.44 -7.58
CA PRO A 135 12.20 -39.55 -7.91
C PRO A 135 13.69 -39.24 -8.07
N ASP A 136 14.13 -38.00 -7.89
CA ASP A 136 15.52 -37.57 -8.13
C ASP A 136 16.26 -37.09 -6.88
N VAL A 137 15.72 -37.28 -5.66
CA VAL A 137 16.37 -36.82 -4.43
C VAL A 137 16.74 -37.99 -3.52
N THR A 138 18.03 -38.36 -3.51
CA THR A 138 18.61 -39.29 -2.53
C THR A 138 19.24 -38.51 -1.38
N ILE A 139 19.03 -38.97 -0.14
CA ILE A 139 19.35 -38.23 1.07
C ILE A 139 20.35 -39.03 1.90
N SER A 140 21.54 -38.48 2.15
CA SER A 140 22.55 -39.09 3.03
C SER A 140 22.45 -38.58 4.46
N HIS A 141 22.84 -39.40 5.45
CA HIS A 141 22.84 -39.09 6.88
C HIS A 141 23.36 -37.68 7.17
N GLY A 142 22.52 -36.86 7.82
CA GLY A 142 22.81 -35.45 8.12
C GLY A 142 22.27 -34.44 7.11
N SER A 143 21.59 -34.88 6.05
CA SER A 143 20.96 -33.99 5.07
C SER A 143 19.52 -33.64 5.48
N LEU A 144 19.17 -32.35 5.38
CA LEU A 144 17.83 -31.83 5.67
C LEU A 144 16.90 -32.14 4.51
N VAL A 145 15.94 -33.06 4.70
CA VAL A 145 14.95 -33.37 3.67
C VAL A 145 13.57 -33.54 4.28
N ARG A 146 12.56 -33.26 3.47
CA ARG A 146 11.22 -32.95 3.92
C ARG A 146 10.26 -34.10 3.59
N VAL A 147 9.50 -34.51 4.60
CA VAL A 147 8.42 -35.48 4.52
C VAL A 147 7.09 -34.78 4.26
#